data_AF-A0A2D7NFD7-F1
#
_entry.id   AF-A0A2D7NFD7-F1
#
_cell.length_a   1.000
_cell.length_b   1.000
_cell.length_c   1.000
_cell.angle_alpha   90.00
_cell.angle_beta   90.00
_cell.angle_gamma   90.00
#
_symmetry.space_group_name_H-M   'P 1'
#
loop_
_entity.id
_entity.type
_entity.pdbx_description
1 polymer ?
#
loop_
_entity_poly.entity_id
_entity_poly.type
_entity_poly.pdbx_seq_one_letter_code
_entity_poly.pdbx_strand_id
1 'polypeptide(L)'
;MKKTIIISPGCGKTTLSKKYKKLIDIDSLLTKNEKIFLKKHFINGNFEKHLEKEYNILKNKIKNLNDELILLTNHPIQAEKYQLKIIGNYKLSRDNLEKILNDRKKGNDFFHNDITLITWYLNKDSIIFNSFSDLDKIIQKYI
;
A
#
# COMPACT_ATOMS: atom_id res chain seq x y z
N MET A 1 19.58 -2.24 -4.80
CA MET A 1 18.55 -2.37 -3.73
C MET A 1 17.36 -1.56 -4.14
N LYS A 2 16.22 -2.23 -4.36
CA LYS A 2 14.98 -1.60 -4.82
C LYS A 2 14.47 -0.60 -3.80
N LYS A 3 13.88 0.49 -4.27
CA LYS A 3 13.33 1.56 -3.43
C LYS A 3 11.83 1.39 -3.25
N THR A 4 11.31 1.86 -2.12
CA THR A 4 9.88 1.92 -1.88
C THR A 4 9.44 3.21 -1.21
N ILE A 5 8.25 3.66 -1.58
CA ILE A 5 7.50 4.65 -0.82
C ILE A 5 6.36 3.90 -0.13
N ILE A 6 6.28 4.03 1.20
CA ILE A 6 5.12 3.57 1.94
C ILE A 6 3.98 4.55 1.72
N ILE A 7 2.85 4.07 1.23
CA ILE A 7 1.61 4.82 1.04
C ILE A 7 0.49 3.99 1.67
N SER A 8 -0.08 4.47 2.78
CA SER A 8 -1.21 3.79 3.42
C SER A 8 -2.36 3.53 2.42
N PRO A 9 -3.06 2.40 2.53
CA PRO A 9 -4.28 2.14 1.77
C PRO A 9 -5.27 3.30 1.87
N GLY A 10 -5.99 3.56 0.79
CA GLY A 10 -6.89 4.72 0.70
C GLY A 10 -6.20 6.01 0.24
N CYS A 11 -4.87 6.09 0.22
CA CYS A 11 -4.15 7.29 -0.23
C CYS A 11 -3.93 7.37 -1.75
N GLY A 12 -4.68 6.60 -2.55
CA GLY A 12 -4.62 6.72 -4.03
C GLY A 12 -3.43 6.02 -4.69
N LYS A 13 -2.82 5.03 -4.02
CA LYS A 13 -1.64 4.28 -4.51
C LYS A 13 -1.78 3.77 -5.95
N THR A 14 -2.91 3.13 -6.28
CA THR A 14 -3.21 2.64 -7.64
C THR A 14 -3.39 3.77 -8.66
N THR A 15 -3.89 4.94 -8.23
CA THR A 15 -3.97 6.12 -9.11
C THR A 15 -2.59 6.65 -9.41
N LEU A 16 -1.71 6.74 -8.41
CA LEU A 16 -0.32 7.18 -8.57
C LEU A 16 0.47 6.26 -9.50
N SER A 17 0.35 4.93 -9.34
CA SER A 17 1.07 3.97 -10.19
C SER A 17 0.59 3.96 -11.64
N LYS A 18 -0.68 4.29 -11.89
CA LYS A 18 -1.19 4.49 -13.26
C LYS A 18 -0.72 5.81 -13.87
N LYS A 19 -0.58 6.86 -13.05
CA LYS A 19 -0.16 8.20 -13.48
C LYS A 19 1.33 8.26 -13.82
N TYR A 20 2.18 7.61 -13.03
CA TYR A 20 3.64 7.68 -13.18
C TYR A 20 4.26 6.32 -13.49
N LYS A 21 4.85 6.17 -14.69
CA LYS A 21 5.48 4.93 -15.17
C LYS A 21 6.59 4.39 -14.24
N LYS A 22 7.23 5.26 -13.47
CA LYS A 22 8.30 4.92 -12.51
C LYS A 22 7.79 4.28 -11.22
N LEU A 23 6.47 4.34 -10.96
CA LEU A 23 5.86 3.81 -9.74
C LEU A 23 5.13 2.50 -10.02
N ILE A 24 5.31 1.50 -9.15
CA ILE A 24 4.56 0.25 -9.20
C ILE A 24 3.84 0.03 -7.88
N ASP A 25 2.52 -0.09 -7.93
CA ASP A 25 1.74 -0.61 -6.82
C ASP A 25 1.99 -2.12 -6.71
N ILE A 26 2.56 -2.60 -5.60
CA ILE A 26 2.86 -4.03 -5.47
C ILE A 26 1.59 -4.90 -5.57
N ASP A 27 0.42 -4.35 -5.22
CA ASP A 27 -0.87 -5.05 -5.30
C ASP A 27 -1.31 -5.25 -6.76
N SER A 28 -0.74 -4.51 -7.72
CA SER A 28 -1.01 -4.72 -9.15
C SER A 28 -0.28 -5.94 -9.72
N LEU A 29 0.73 -6.47 -9.02
CA LEU A 29 1.45 -7.68 -9.40
C LEU A 29 0.67 -8.97 -9.05
N LEU A 30 -0.37 -8.84 -8.24
CA LEU A 30 -1.26 -9.94 -7.88
C LEU A 30 -2.29 -10.19 -8.97
N THR A 31 -2.46 -11.46 -9.33
CA THR A 31 -3.56 -11.93 -10.17
C THR A 31 -4.89 -11.83 -9.42
N LYS A 32 -6.01 -11.89 -10.15
CA LYS A 32 -7.35 -11.91 -9.54
C LYS A 32 -7.51 -13.03 -8.51
N ASN A 33 -6.98 -14.22 -8.80
CA ASN A 33 -7.09 -15.39 -7.91
C ASN A 33 -6.24 -15.21 -6.65
N GLU A 34 -5.03 -14.65 -6.77
CA GLU A 34 -4.17 -14.35 -5.61
C GLU A 34 -4.82 -13.29 -4.70
N LYS A 35 -5.45 -12.25 -5.28
CA LYS A 35 -6.22 -11.26 -4.51
C LYS A 35 -7.38 -11.88 -3.73
N ILE A 36 -8.16 -12.74 -4.39
CA ILE A 36 -9.26 -13.47 -3.74
C ILE A 36 -8.72 -14.37 -2.63
N PHE A 37 -7.62 -15.08 -2.88
CA PHE A 37 -6.96 -15.92 -1.89
C PHE A 37 -6.52 -15.12 -0.67
N LEU A 38 -5.84 -13.99 -0.87
CA LEU A 38 -5.36 -13.13 0.23
C LEU A 38 -6.52 -12.54 1.03
N LYS A 39 -7.59 -12.09 0.36
CA LYS A 39 -8.82 -11.59 1.01
C LYS A 39 -9.50 -12.66 1.86
N LYS A 40 -9.66 -13.89 1.35
CA LYS A 40 -10.24 -15.02 2.10
C LYS A 40 -9.42 -15.42 3.34
N HIS A 41 -8.11 -15.21 3.29
CA HIS A 41 -7.19 -15.61 4.34
C HIS A 41 -6.83 -14.50 5.32
N PHE A 42 -7.45 -13.33 5.21
CA PHE A 42 -7.46 -12.31 6.26
C PHE A 42 -8.46 -12.74 7.36
N ILE A 43 -8.16 -13.87 8.00
CA ILE A 43 -8.99 -14.48 9.06
C ILE A 43 -8.78 -13.69 10.35
N ASN A 44 -9.87 -13.23 10.98
CA ASN A 44 -9.89 -12.53 12.27
C ASN A 44 -8.96 -11.30 12.35
N GLY A 45 -8.70 -10.62 11.23
CA GLY A 45 -7.88 -9.41 11.24
C GLY A 45 -6.38 -9.64 11.45
N ASN A 46 -5.88 -10.88 11.34
CA ASN A 46 -4.45 -11.16 11.52
C ASN A 46 -3.61 -10.61 10.35
N PHE A 47 -3.15 -9.37 10.52
CA PHE A 47 -2.38 -8.62 9.53
C PHE A 47 -1.02 -9.26 9.23
N GLU A 48 -0.33 -9.78 10.24
CA GLU A 48 0.99 -10.39 10.06
C GLU A 48 0.94 -11.65 9.19
N LYS A 49 -0.02 -12.54 9.45
CA LYS A 49 -0.24 -13.75 8.64
C LYS A 49 -0.65 -13.40 7.21
N HIS A 50 -1.40 -12.32 7.01
CA HIS A 50 -1.72 -11.80 5.69
C HIS A 50 -0.46 -11.33 4.95
N LEU A 51 0.39 -10.53 5.60
CA LEU A 51 1.66 -10.08 5.03
C LEU A 51 2.60 -11.23 4.69
N GLU A 52 2.65 -12.29 5.50
CA GLU A 52 3.47 -13.47 5.21
C GLU A 52 3.00 -14.20 3.94
N LYS A 53 1.67 -14.33 3.76
CA LYS A 53 1.12 -14.92 2.53
C LYS A 53 1.37 -14.05 1.31
N GLU A 54 1.20 -12.75 1.43
CA GLU A 54 1.49 -11.79 0.35
C GLU A 54 2.98 -11.83 -0.04
N TYR A 55 3.87 -11.85 0.95
CA TYR A 55 5.31 -12.01 0.73
C TYR A 55 5.63 -13.25 -0.10
N ASN A 56 5.09 -14.41 0.28
CA ASN A 56 5.36 -15.66 -0.41
C ASN A 56 4.87 -15.67 -1.87
N ILE A 57 3.80 -14.93 -2.18
CA ILE A 57 3.29 -14.77 -3.55
C ILE A 57 4.15 -13.79 -4.36
N LEU A 58 4.52 -12.65 -3.76
CA LEU A 58 5.12 -11.53 -4.49
C LEU A 58 6.65 -11.55 -4.53
N LYS A 59 7.35 -12.24 -3.62
CA LYS A 59 8.81 -12.14 -3.46
C LYS A 59 9.59 -12.32 -4.77
N ASN A 60 9.24 -13.31 -5.57
CA ASN A 60 9.91 -13.56 -6.86
C ASN A 60 9.51 -12.53 -7.92
N LYS A 61 8.24 -12.09 -7.94
CA LYS A 61 7.75 -11.06 -8.87
C LYS A 61 8.47 -9.74 -8.62
N ILE A 62 8.59 -9.33 -7.36
CA ILE A 62 9.29 -8.11 -6.95
C ILE A 62 10.79 -8.23 -7.24
N LYS A 63 11.42 -9.37 -6.95
CA LYS A 63 12.84 -9.59 -7.23
C LYS A 63 13.18 -9.35 -8.71
N ASN A 64 12.30 -9.78 -9.61
CA ASN A 64 12.49 -9.72 -11.06
C ASN A 64 12.18 -8.34 -11.70
N LEU A 65 11.68 -7.36 -10.94
CA LEU A 65 11.44 -6.02 -11.47
C LEU A 65 12.75 -5.25 -11.72
N ASN A 66 12.72 -4.27 -12.63
CA ASN A 66 13.82 -3.32 -12.82
C ASN A 66 14.06 -2.51 -11.52
N ASP A 67 15.33 -2.33 -11.14
CA ASP A 67 15.77 -1.60 -9.95
C ASP A 67 15.52 -0.07 -10.04
N GLU A 68 15.28 0.47 -11.24
CA GLU A 68 14.93 1.88 -11.45
C GLU A 68 13.50 2.23 -10.99
N LEU A 69 12.64 1.22 -10.86
CA LEU A 69 11.26 1.37 -10.43
C LEU A 69 11.18 1.61 -8.92
N ILE A 70 10.23 2.44 -8.52
CA ILE A 70 9.91 2.70 -7.12
C ILE A 70 8.63 1.95 -6.77
N LEU A 71 8.73 1.06 -5.79
CA LEU A 71 7.60 0.24 -5.34
C LEU A 71 6.74 1.04 -4.36
N LEU A 72 5.42 0.95 -4.49
CA LEU A 72 4.47 1.50 -3.54
C LEU A 72 3.97 0.36 -2.65
N THR A 73 4.29 0.43 -1.36
CA THR A 73 3.89 -0.56 -0.35
C THR A 73 2.95 0.09 0.67
N ASN A 74 2.21 -0.70 1.44
CA ASN A 74 1.19 -0.22 2.38
C ASN A 74 1.76 0.03 3.79
N HIS A 75 2.83 -0.67 4.18
CA HIS A 75 3.37 -0.66 5.54
C HIS A 75 4.88 -0.91 5.59
N PRO A 76 5.65 -0.32 6.53
CA PRO A 76 7.10 -0.56 6.68
C PRO A 76 7.50 -2.03 6.80
N ILE A 77 6.71 -2.86 7.49
CA ILE A 77 6.95 -4.32 7.59
C ILE A 77 7.01 -5.00 6.21
N GLN A 78 6.24 -4.53 5.21
CA GLN A 78 6.37 -5.06 3.85
C GLN A 78 7.74 -4.70 3.27
N ALA A 79 8.16 -3.43 3.42
CA ALA A 79 9.47 -2.99 2.95
C ALA A 79 10.61 -3.80 3.58
N GLU A 80 10.53 -4.09 4.88
CA GLU A 80 11.48 -4.94 5.58
C GLU A 80 11.50 -6.37 5.02
N LYS A 81 10.33 -7.02 4.91
CA LYS A 81 10.22 -8.39 4.37
C LYS A 81 10.80 -8.51 2.96
N TYR A 82 10.62 -7.49 2.12
CA TYR A 82 11.14 -7.45 0.75
C TYR A 82 12.55 -6.84 0.63
N GLN A 83 13.20 -6.45 1.75
CA GLN A 83 14.52 -5.81 1.78
C GLN A 83 14.60 -4.55 0.89
N LEU A 84 13.59 -3.69 0.99
CA LEU A 84 13.46 -2.47 0.19
C LEU A 84 14.00 -1.25 0.95
N LYS A 85 14.64 -0.33 0.22
CA LYS A 85 15.02 0.98 0.75
C LYS A 85 13.79 1.86 0.86
N ILE A 86 13.33 2.15 2.08
CA ILE A 86 12.27 3.15 2.29
C ILE A 86 12.83 4.54 1.96
N ILE A 87 12.19 5.25 1.03
CA ILE A 87 12.56 6.62 0.63
C ILE A 87 11.48 7.66 0.97
N GLY A 88 10.30 7.21 1.39
CA GLY A 88 9.20 8.05 1.85
C GLY A 88 8.16 7.21 2.58
N ASN A 89 7.46 7.80 3.56
CA ASN A 89 6.41 7.13 4.31
C ASN A 89 5.25 8.10 4.59
N TYR A 90 4.10 7.84 3.97
CA TYR A 90 3.02 8.80 3.86
C TYR A 90 1.65 8.19 4.15
N LYS A 91 0.82 8.97 4.83
CA LYS A 91 -0.61 8.67 5.00
C LYS A 91 -1.43 9.95 4.93
N LEU A 92 -2.73 9.80 4.70
CA LEU A 92 -3.67 10.92 4.78
C LEU A 92 -4.09 11.20 6.21
N SER A 93 -4.60 12.40 6.45
CA SER A 93 -5.19 12.81 7.72
C SER A 93 -6.36 11.92 8.15
N ARG A 94 -6.70 11.98 9.44
CA ARG A 94 -7.82 11.23 10.01
C ARG A 94 -9.15 11.59 9.33
N ASP A 95 -9.40 12.87 9.04
CA ASP A 95 -10.63 13.30 8.36
C ASP A 95 -10.77 12.65 6.97
N ASN A 96 -9.66 12.54 6.24
CA ASN A 96 -9.66 11.87 4.94
C ASN A 96 -9.82 10.35 5.10
N LEU A 97 -9.19 9.74 6.10
CA LEU A 97 -9.40 8.34 6.43
C LEU A 97 -10.90 8.07 6.67
N GLU A 98 -11.57 8.85 7.50
CA GLU A 98 -12.98 8.66 7.82
C GLU A 98 -13.87 8.75 6.58
N LYS A 99 -13.62 9.72 5.68
CA LYS A 99 -14.30 9.80 4.38
C LYS A 99 -14.11 8.52 3.56
N ILE A 100 -12.87 8.05 3.42
CA ILE A 100 -12.53 6.83 2.68
C ILE A 100 -13.23 5.60 3.28
N LEU A 101 -13.22 5.45 4.60
CA LEU A 101 -13.86 4.31 5.27
C LEU A 101 -15.38 4.35 5.08
N ASN A 102 -16.00 5.53 5.09
CA ASN A 102 -17.43 5.70 4.83
C ASN A 102 -17.79 5.33 3.38
N ASP A 103 -16.99 5.75 2.41
CA ASP A 103 -17.23 5.39 1.00
C ASP A 103 -17.06 3.89 0.74
N ARG A 104 -16.06 3.25 1.37
CA ARG A 104 -15.87 1.80 1.30
C ARG A 104 -17.02 1.01 1.95
N LYS A 105 -17.60 1.52 3.05
CA LYS A 105 -18.78 0.91 3.69
C LYS A 105 -19.98 0.93 2.76
N LYS A 106 -20.24 2.05 2.07
CA LYS A 106 -21.33 2.16 1.08
C LYS A 106 -21.16 1.15 -0.06
N GLY A 107 -19.92 0.83 -0.43
CA GLY A 107 -19.58 -0.18 -1.44
C GLY A 107 -19.52 -1.62 -0.94
N ASN A 108 -19.87 -1.91 0.32
CA ASN A 108 -19.77 -3.24 0.95
C ASN A 108 -18.36 -3.88 0.89
N ASP A 109 -17.30 -3.05 0.89
CA ASP A 109 -15.92 -3.52 0.79
C ASP A 109 -15.24 -3.61 2.17
N PHE A 110 -15.78 -4.51 3.01
CA PHE A 110 -15.38 -4.67 4.41
C PHE A 110 -13.88 -4.98 4.58
N PHE A 111 -13.35 -5.89 3.76
CA PHE A 111 -11.93 -6.25 3.81
C PHE A 111 -11.00 -5.04 3.63
N HIS A 112 -11.23 -4.22 2.59
CA HIS A 112 -10.38 -3.05 2.40
C HIS A 112 -10.65 -1.97 3.45
N ASN A 113 -11.84 -1.94 4.07
CA ASN A 113 -12.11 -1.09 5.22
C ASN A 113 -11.18 -1.43 6.38
N ASP A 114 -11.15 -2.71 6.78
CA ASP A 114 -10.36 -3.20 7.91
C ASP A 114 -8.86 -3.00 7.66
N ILE A 115 -8.38 -3.39 6.48
CA ILE A 115 -6.97 -3.19 6.10
C ILE A 115 -6.61 -1.71 6.11
N THR A 116 -7.46 -0.84 5.56
CA THR A 116 -7.20 0.62 5.55
C THR A 116 -7.10 1.17 6.97
N LEU A 117 -8.03 0.80 7.85
CA LEU A 117 -8.04 1.26 9.23
C LEU A 117 -6.82 0.77 10.01
N ILE A 118 -6.55 -0.54 9.97
CA ILE A 118 -5.45 -1.18 10.70
C ILE A 118 -4.11 -0.60 10.25
N THR A 119 -3.85 -0.56 8.94
CA THR A 119 -2.58 -0.05 8.41
C THR A 119 -2.38 1.43 8.71
N TRP A 120 -3.43 2.26 8.69
CA TRP A 120 -3.32 3.67 9.05
C TRP A 120 -2.87 3.87 10.50
N TYR A 121 -3.39 3.05 11.43
CA TYR A 121 -3.00 3.07 12.84
C TYR A 121 -1.59 2.53 13.09
N LEU A 122 -1.20 1.47 12.38
CA LEU A 122 0.13 0.86 12.54
C LEU A 122 1.25 1.72 11.93
N ASN A 123 0.95 2.51 10.89
CA ASN A 123 1.87 3.46 10.28
C ASN A 123 2.07 4.73 11.14
N LYS A 124 2.70 4.60 12.31
CA LYS A 124 2.85 5.70 13.28
C LYS A 124 3.82 6.79 12.80
N ASP A 125 4.88 6.41 12.09
CA ASP A 125 5.96 7.33 11.67
C ASP A 125 5.72 7.97 10.29
N SER A 126 4.53 7.81 9.72
CA SER A 126 4.20 8.43 8.44
C SER A 126 4.00 9.94 8.56
N ILE A 127 4.52 10.69 7.59
CA ILE A 127 4.13 12.09 7.39
C ILE A 127 2.67 12.14 6.93
N ILE A 128 1.88 13.01 7.56
CA ILE A 128 0.45 13.12 7.35
C ILE A 128 0.15 14.24 6.36
N PHE A 129 -0.64 13.94 5.32
CA PHE A 129 -1.13 14.91 4.35
C PHE A 129 -2.63 15.15 4.47
N ASN A 130 -3.04 16.41 4.32
CA ASN A 130 -4.47 16.80 4.37
C ASN A 130 -5.17 16.71 3.01
N SER A 131 -4.45 16.47 1.93
CA SER A 131 -5.02 16.31 0.60
C SER A 131 -4.24 15.31 -0.25
N PHE A 132 -4.94 14.67 -1.19
CA PHE A 132 -4.30 13.84 -2.23
C PHE A 132 -3.38 14.66 -3.13
N SER A 133 -3.67 15.96 -3.33
CA SER A 133 -2.85 16.83 -4.17
C SER A 133 -1.47 17.08 -3.56
N ASP A 134 -1.41 17.31 -2.25
CA ASP A 134 -0.14 17.54 -1.56
C ASP A 134 0.69 16.25 -1.48
N LEU A 135 0.01 15.10 -1.29
CA LEU A 135 0.63 13.79 -1.43
C LEU A 135 1.21 13.61 -2.84
N ASP A 136 0.45 13.90 -3.89
CA ASP A 136 0.93 13.80 -5.28
C ASP A 136 2.17 14.68 -5.54
N LYS A 137 2.15 15.93 -5.04
CA LYS A 137 3.31 16.85 -5.15
C LYS A 137 4.55 16.32 -4.45
N ILE A 138 4.44 15.68 -3.28
CA ILE A 138 5.62 15.10 -2.62
C ILE A 138 6.14 13.88 -3.39
N ILE A 139 5.25 13.05 -3.93
CA ILE A 139 5.61 11.88 -4.74
C ILE A 139 6.36 12.29 -6.01
N GLN A 140 5.95 13.41 -6.64
CA GLN A 140 6.63 13.96 -7.81
C GLN A 140 8.11 14.27 -7.59
N LYS A 141 8.55 14.54 -6.36
CA LYS A 141 9.97 14.80 -6.06
C LYS A 141 10.87 13.56 -6.18
N TYR A 142 10.29 12.36 -6.22
CA TYR A 142 11.03 11.10 -6.30
C TYR A 142 11.18 10.54 -7.72
N ILE A 143 10.37 11.06 -8.65
CA ILE A 143 10.24 10.52 -10.00
C ILE A 143 11.00 11.38 -10.99
#